data_AF-A0A1H7WKA3-F1
#
_entry.id   AF-A0A1H7WKA3-F1
#
_cell.length_a   1.000
_cell.length_b   1.000
_cell.length_c   1.000
_cell.angle_alpha   90.00
_cell.angle_beta   90.00
_cell.angle_gamma   90.00
#
_symmetry.space_group_name_H-M   'P 1'
#
loop_
_entity.id
_entity.type
_entity.pdbx_description
1 polymer ?
#
loop_
_entity_poly.entity_id
_entity_poly.type
_entity_poly.pdbx_seq_one_letter_code
_entity_poly.pdbx_strand_id
1 'polypeptide(L)'
;MEAKSFKEFAWECKAAQRAVIRKERERMEKVAALWAEYVRALSELGLHPMTHDGILKRQGELDRMTAEIDDQFGDNETMRASYEVYLKSFTHS
;
A
#
# COMPACT_ATOMS: atom_id res chain seq x y z
N MET A 1 53.06 4.80 15.74
CA MET A 1 51.88 5.08 14.91
C MET A 1 52.06 6.50 14.41
N GLU A 2 52.44 6.70 13.15
CA GLU A 2 52.64 8.05 12.61
C GLU A 2 51.29 8.74 12.44
N ALA A 3 51.21 10.01 12.83
CA ALA A 3 50.01 10.81 12.70
C ALA A 3 49.83 11.21 11.23
N LYS A 4 48.65 10.90 10.67
CA LYS A 4 48.29 11.28 9.29
C LYS A 4 48.31 12.80 9.13
N SER A 5 48.67 13.27 7.95
CA SER A 5 48.55 14.69 7.61
C SER A 5 47.07 15.11 7.54
N PHE A 6 46.80 16.39 7.79
CA PHE A 6 45.45 16.96 7.67
C PHE A 6 44.82 16.72 6.29
N LYS A 7 45.65 16.69 5.22
CA LYS A 7 45.21 16.42 3.85
C LYS A 7 44.71 14.99 3.66
N GLU A 8 45.42 14.01 4.22
CA GLU A 8 45.02 12.60 4.18
C GLU A 8 43.75 12.37 4.97
N PHE A 9 43.65 12.96 6.17
CA PHE A 9 42.42 12.95 6.97
C PHE A 9 41.23 13.54 6.21
N ALA A 10 41.40 14.72 5.60
CA ALA A 10 40.33 15.37 4.84
C ALA A 10 39.90 14.56 3.60
N TRP A 11 40.83 13.86 2.95
CA TRP A 11 40.52 12.96 1.84
C TRP A 11 39.76 11.71 2.29
N GLU A 12 40.16 11.10 3.41
CA GLU A 12 39.46 9.95 3.98
C GLU A 12 38.04 10.32 4.39
N CYS A 13 37.84 11.46 5.05
CA CYS A 13 36.51 11.94 5.39
C CYS A 13 35.64 12.15 4.14
N LYS A 14 36.18 12.74 3.07
CA LYS A 14 35.45 12.94 1.81
C LYS A 14 35.14 11.61 1.12
N ALA A 15 36.06 10.66 1.14
CA ALA A 15 35.84 9.33 0.58
C ALA A 15 34.74 8.57 1.34
N ALA A 16 34.75 8.64 2.67
CA ALA A 16 33.72 8.06 3.52
C ALA A 16 32.34 8.68 3.25
N GLN A 17 32.25 10.01 3.18
CA GLN A 17 31.01 10.70 2.82
C GLN A 17 30.48 10.26 1.45
N ARG A 18 31.35 10.18 0.43
CA ARG A 18 30.97 9.70 -0.90
C ARG A 18 30.48 8.25 -0.88
N ALA A 19 31.09 7.39 -0.07
CA ALA A 19 30.66 6.01 0.06
C ALA A 19 29.25 5.91 0.69
N VAL A 20 28.96 6.71 1.71
CA VAL A 20 27.61 6.80 2.31
C VAL A 20 26.59 7.28 1.28
N ILE A 21 26.89 8.36 0.55
CA ILE A 21 26.01 8.89 -0.49
C ILE A 21 25.73 7.84 -1.58
N ARG A 22 26.75 7.09 -2.02
CA ARG A 22 26.58 6.02 -3.01
C ARG A 22 25.65 4.93 -2.51
N LYS A 23 25.86 4.44 -1.28
CA LYS A 23 24.99 3.43 -0.67
C LYS A 23 23.55 3.91 -0.54
N GLU A 24 23.36 5.18 -0.15
CA GLU A 24 22.03 5.76 -0.04
C GLU A 24 21.36 5.85 -1.41
N ARG A 25 22.10 6.25 -2.45
CA ARG A 25 21.60 6.26 -3.82
C ARG A 25 21.18 4.88 -4.31
N GLU A 26 22.00 3.86 -4.10
CA GLU A 26 21.67 2.46 -4.44
C GLU A 26 20.40 1.99 -3.70
N ARG A 27 20.24 2.40 -2.43
CA ARG A 27 19.02 2.12 -1.66
C ARG A 27 17.79 2.78 -2.27
N MET A 28 17.90 4.06 -2.67
CA MET A 28 16.81 4.79 -3.31
C MET A 28 16.45 4.24 -4.69
N GLU A 29 17.43 3.78 -5.48
CA GLU A 29 17.18 3.12 -6.77
C GLU A 29 16.39 1.81 -6.58
N LYS A 30 16.70 1.02 -5.54
CA LYS A 30 15.91 -0.17 -5.19
C LYS A 30 14.49 0.17 -4.76
N VAL A 31 14.31 1.20 -3.93
CA VAL A 31 12.98 1.67 -3.51
C VAL A 31 12.16 2.13 -4.71
N ALA A 32 12.77 2.83 -5.67
CA ALA A 32 12.08 3.27 -6.88
C ALA A 32 11.58 2.10 -7.74
N ALA A 33 12.37 1.02 -7.86
CA ALA A 33 11.95 -0.19 -8.55
C ALA A 33 10.75 -0.87 -7.87
N LEU A 34 10.81 -1.04 -6.54
CA LEU A 34 9.70 -1.61 -5.76
C LEU A 34 8.43 -0.75 -5.86
N TRP A 35 8.59 0.58 -5.83
CA TRP A 35 7.47 1.50 -6.02
C TRP A 35 6.83 1.34 -7.41
N ALA A 36 7.63 1.20 -8.46
CA ALA A 36 7.10 0.98 -9.81
C ALA A 36 6.32 -0.33 -9.93
N GLU A 37 6.80 -1.41 -9.31
CA GLU A 37 6.08 -2.70 -9.25
C GLU A 37 4.74 -2.57 -8.51
N TYR A 38 4.75 -1.89 -7.36
CA TYR A 38 3.55 -1.62 -6.57
C TYR A 38 2.51 -0.80 -7.36
N VAL A 39 2.95 0.27 -8.03
CA VAL A 39 2.09 1.11 -8.88
C VAL A 39 1.46 0.30 -10.00
N ARG A 40 2.24 -0.56 -10.66
CA ARG A 40 1.73 -1.42 -11.74
C ARG A 40 0.66 -2.39 -11.20
N ALA A 41 0.94 -3.05 -10.08
CA ALA A 41 -0.01 -3.98 -9.47
C ALA A 41 -1.34 -3.31 -9.09
N LEU A 42 -1.30 -2.09 -8.56
CA LEU A 42 -2.53 -1.33 -8.29
C LEU A 42 -3.24 -0.90 -9.57
N SER A 43 -2.50 -0.47 -10.60
CA SER A 43 -3.09 -0.08 -11.88
C SER A 43 -3.80 -1.25 -12.56
N GLU A 44 -3.30 -2.49 -12.43
CA GLU A 44 -3.95 -3.70 -12.92
C GLU A 44 -5.30 -3.96 -12.23
N LEU A 45 -5.46 -3.49 -10.99
CA LEU A 45 -6.72 -3.48 -10.25
C LEU A 45 -7.60 -2.25 -10.54
N GLY A 46 -7.17 -1.36 -11.43
CA GLY A 46 -7.86 -0.09 -11.71
C GLY A 46 -7.73 0.93 -10.58
N LEU A 47 -6.75 0.75 -9.68
CA LEU A 47 -6.53 1.61 -8.53
C LEU A 47 -5.33 2.52 -8.74
N HIS A 48 -5.42 3.73 -8.18
CA HIS A 48 -4.26 4.62 -8.08
C HIS A 48 -3.36 4.19 -6.91
N PRO A 49 -2.04 4.51 -6.97
CA PRO A 49 -1.13 4.31 -5.85
C PRO A 49 -1.62 4.98 -4.58
N MET A 50 -1.65 4.24 -3.47
CA MET A 50 -2.14 4.70 -2.18
C MET A 50 -1.15 4.29 -1.08
N THR A 51 -1.19 4.99 0.06
CA THR A 51 -0.50 4.51 1.26
C THR A 51 -1.35 3.43 1.95
N HIS A 52 -0.71 2.63 2.81
CA HIS A 52 -1.42 1.65 3.64
C HIS A 52 -2.59 2.29 4.41
N ASP A 53 -2.36 3.44 5.05
CA ASP A 53 -3.41 4.15 5.79
C ASP A 53 -4.53 4.65 4.88
N GLY A 54 -4.20 5.06 3.65
CA GLY A 54 -5.18 5.41 2.62
C GLY A 54 -6.08 4.23 2.25
N ILE A 55 -5.50 3.02 2.15
CA ILE A 55 -6.25 1.79 1.85
C ILE A 55 -7.23 1.48 2.98
N LEU A 56 -6.76 1.47 4.23
CA LEU A 56 -7.61 1.23 5.40
C LEU A 56 -8.75 2.25 5.52
N LYS A 57 -8.45 3.53 5.28
CA LYS A 57 -9.46 4.58 5.28
C LYS A 57 -10.51 4.32 4.20
N ARG A 58 -10.09 3.95 2.98
CA ARG A 58 -11.02 3.69 1.88
C ARG A 58 -11.91 2.47 2.16
N GLN A 59 -11.36 1.42 2.78
CA GLN A 59 -12.15 0.27 3.22
C GLN A 59 -13.22 0.70 4.23
N GLY A 60 -12.85 1.44 5.28
CA GLY A 60 -13.82 1.93 6.27
C GLY A 60 -14.85 2.94 5.72
N GLU A 61 -14.54 3.67 4.64
CA GLU A 61 -15.54 4.45 3.90
C GLU A 61 -16.54 3.55 3.19
N LEU A 62 -16.08 2.52 2.49
CA LEU A 62 -16.94 1.57 1.79
C LEU A 62 -17.84 0.80 2.76
N ASP A 63 -17.30 0.32 3.88
CA ASP A 63 -18.06 -0.39 4.91
C ASP A 63 -19.20 0.46 5.47
N ARG A 64 -18.95 1.76 5.71
CA ARG A 64 -19.98 2.70 6.15
C ARG A 64 -21.03 2.93 5.09
N MET A 65 -20.63 3.13 3.84
CA MET A 65 -21.58 3.29 2.73
C MET A 65 -22.47 2.06 2.55
N THR A 66 -21.92 0.85 2.69
CA THR A 66 -22.71 -0.39 2.67
C THR A 66 -23.71 -0.42 3.81
N ALA A 67 -23.28 -0.12 5.04
CA ALA A 67 -24.18 -0.10 6.19
C ALA A 67 -25.31 0.94 6.05
N GLU A 68 -25.02 2.11 5.47
CA GLU A 68 -26.02 3.15 5.19
C GLU A 68 -27.07 2.68 4.16
N ILE A 69 -26.64 2.00 3.10
CA ILE A 69 -27.55 1.43 2.09
C ILE A 69 -28.43 0.33 2.71
N ASP A 70 -27.83 -0.57 3.50
CA ASP A 70 -28.54 -1.67 4.15
C ASP A 70 -29.64 -1.15 5.08
N ASP A 71 -29.34 -0.11 5.87
CA ASP A 71 -30.33 0.54 6.74
C ASP A 71 -31.43 1.23 5.94
N GLN A 72 -31.08 1.96 4.87
CA GLN A 72 -32.03 2.70 4.05
C GLN A 72 -33.08 1.80 3.37
N PHE A 73 -32.67 0.61 2.92
CA PHE A 73 -33.56 -0.30 2.18
C PHE A 73 -34.05 -1.48 3.04
N GLY A 74 -33.67 -1.54 4.32
CA GLY A 74 -33.95 -2.69 5.19
C GLY A 74 -33.27 -3.98 4.71
N ASP A 75 -32.26 -3.88 3.84
CA ASP A 75 -31.53 -4.99 3.24
C ASP A 75 -30.34 -5.40 4.11
N ASN A 76 -30.65 -5.79 5.35
CA ASN A 76 -29.64 -6.34 6.25
C ASN A 76 -29.31 -7.79 5.90
N GLU A 77 -28.19 -8.27 6.44
CA GLU A 77 -27.67 -9.62 6.17
C GLU A 77 -28.71 -10.74 6.39
N THR A 78 -29.61 -10.56 7.36
CA THR A 78 -30.70 -11.51 7.64
C THR A 78 -31.74 -11.53 6.53
N MET A 79 -32.07 -10.37 5.96
CA MET A 79 -32.99 -10.26 4.83
C MET A 79 -32.39 -10.86 3.56
N ARG A 80 -31.09 -10.63 3.27
CA ARG A 80 -30.41 -11.26 2.13
C ARG A 80 -30.35 -12.78 2.26
N ALA A 81 -29.99 -13.29 3.44
CA ALA A 81 -29.98 -14.72 3.71
C ALA A 81 -31.37 -15.35 3.52
N SER A 82 -32.41 -14.66 4.00
CA SER A 82 -33.80 -15.11 3.85
C SER A 82 -34.25 -15.11 2.38
N TYR A 83 -33.85 -14.10 1.60
CA TYR A 83 -34.16 -14.01 0.18
C TYR A 83 -33.43 -15.07 -0.66
N GLU A 84 -32.18 -15.39 -0.32
CA GLU A 84 -31.44 -16.49 -0.96
C GLU A 84 -32.11 -17.85 -0.76
N VAL A 85 -32.60 -18.13 0.46
CA VAL A 85 -33.35 -19.35 0.76
C VAL A 85 -34.65 -19.41 -0.05
N TYR A 86 -35.38 -18.30 -0.12
CA TYR A 86 -36.58 -18.18 -0.94
C TYR A 86 -36.30 -18.48 -2.43
N LEU A 87 -35.27 -17.87 -3.02
CA LEU A 87 -34.89 -18.11 -4.42
C LEU A 87 -34.47 -19.57 -4.71
N LYS A 88 -33.75 -20.20 -3.78
CA LYS A 88 -33.34 -21.62 -3.89
C LYS A 88 -34.54 -22.56 -3.84
N SER A 89 -35.60 -22.20 -3.10
CA SER A 89 -36.83 -22.99 -3.02
C SER A 89 -37.68 -22.94 -4.30
N PHE A 90 -37.64 -21.82 -5.04
CA PHE A 90 -38.39 -21.64 -6.29
C PHE A 90 -37.69 -22.15 -7.56
N THR A 91 -36.39 -22.45 -7.49
CA THR A 91 -35.62 -23.01 -8.61
C THR A 91 -35.66 -24.55 -8.68
N HIS A 92 -36.31 -25.20 -7.71
CA HIS A 92 -36.52 -26.65 -7.64
C HIS A 92 -38.02 -27.06 -7.76
N SER A 93 -38.88 -26.17 -8.23
CA SER A 93 -40.26 -26.47 -8.67
C SER A 93 -40.36 -26.41 -10.19
#